data_AF-A0A955WSQ9-F1
#
_entry.id   AF-A0A955WSQ9-F1
#
_cell.length_a   1.000
_cell.length_b   1.000
_cell.length_c   1.000
_cell.angle_alpha   90.00
_cell.angle_beta   90.00
_cell.angle_gamma   90.00
#
_symmetry.space_group_name_H-M   'P 1'
#
loop_
_entity.id
_entity.type
_entity.pdbx_description
1 polymer ?
#
loop_
_entity_poly.entity_id
_entity_poly.type
_entity_poly.pdbx_seq_one_letter_code
_entity_poly.pdbx_strand_id
1 'polypeptide(L)'
;MVDEDARPRASRCGVGACAREGTARCVQGAFVDDCRPGAPAARDATCDGVDDDCDGQVDEDAAPQPITCGVGLCRAAGERACVAGAWLDRCAPRAPLGDDGTCDGRDDDCDGVADDRDLDGDGALEPDCGGDDCDDQSAVAYPGS
;
A
#
# COMPACT_ATOMS: atom_id res chain seq x y z
N MET A 1 -56.59 19.81 -12.95
CA MET A 1 -55.71 19.73 -14.13
C MET A 1 -54.49 18.97 -13.67
N VAL A 2 -54.48 17.66 -13.85
CA VAL A 2 -53.26 16.86 -13.69
C VAL A 2 -52.53 16.94 -15.03
N ASP A 3 -51.25 17.27 -14.98
CA ASP A 3 -50.37 17.37 -16.14
C ASP A 3 -50.00 15.95 -16.58
N GLU A 4 -50.65 15.46 -17.63
CA GLU A 4 -50.46 14.11 -18.20
C GLU A 4 -49.16 14.03 -19.05
N ASP A 5 -48.44 15.15 -19.24
CA ASP A 5 -47.19 15.25 -20.00
C ASP A 5 -45.92 15.15 -19.12
N ALA A 6 -46.05 14.57 -17.92
CA ALA A 6 -44.94 14.36 -17.00
C ALA A 6 -43.89 13.41 -17.61
N ARG A 7 -42.89 14.00 -18.27
CA ARG A 7 -41.80 13.26 -18.92
C ARG A 7 -41.08 12.36 -17.90
N PRO A 8 -40.70 11.13 -18.29
CA PRO A 8 -39.90 10.27 -17.44
C PRO A 8 -38.60 10.96 -17.05
N ARG A 9 -38.20 10.85 -15.78
CA ARG A 9 -36.96 11.40 -15.24
C ARG A 9 -36.07 10.26 -14.79
N ALA A 10 -34.78 10.34 -15.09
CA ALA A 10 -33.81 9.42 -14.52
C ALA A 10 -33.83 9.55 -12.99
N SER A 11 -33.88 8.41 -12.30
CA SER A 11 -33.71 8.29 -10.86
C SER A 11 -32.45 7.48 -10.56
N ARG A 12 -31.88 7.67 -9.37
CA ARG A 12 -30.72 6.90 -8.88
C ARG A 12 -31.05 6.41 -7.47
N CYS A 13 -30.68 5.18 -7.17
CA CYS A 13 -30.90 4.57 -5.86
C CYS A 13 -29.78 3.57 -5.54
N GLY A 14 -29.64 3.19 -4.27
CA GLY A 14 -28.53 2.37 -3.78
C GLY A 14 -27.29 3.19 -3.43
N VAL A 15 -26.33 2.54 -2.78
CA VAL A 15 -25.03 3.08 -2.35
C VAL A 15 -23.95 2.14 -2.89
N GLY A 16 -22.73 2.64 -3.08
CA GLY A 16 -21.59 1.81 -3.46
C GLY A 16 -21.83 0.99 -4.73
N ALA A 17 -21.45 -0.28 -4.69
CA ALA A 17 -21.65 -1.27 -5.73
C ALA A 17 -23.15 -1.55 -6.03
N CYS A 18 -24.06 -1.20 -5.11
CA CYS A 18 -25.50 -1.34 -5.29
C CYS A 18 -26.16 -0.16 -5.99
N ALA A 19 -25.42 0.91 -6.33
CA ALA A 19 -25.98 2.03 -7.05
C ALA A 19 -26.57 1.58 -8.41
N ARG A 20 -27.83 1.95 -8.67
CA ARG A 20 -28.55 1.66 -9.91
C ARG A 20 -29.26 2.91 -10.43
N GLU A 21 -29.50 2.91 -11.73
CA GLU A 21 -30.33 3.92 -12.39
C GLU A 21 -31.74 3.34 -12.61
N GLY A 22 -32.73 4.19 -12.43
CA GLY A 22 -34.14 3.90 -12.70
C GLY A 22 -34.79 5.05 -13.45
N THR A 23 -36.09 4.94 -13.61
CA THR A 23 -36.94 5.93 -14.25
C THR A 23 -38.16 6.21 -13.38
N ALA A 24 -38.29 7.46 -12.97
CA ALA A 24 -39.47 7.96 -12.30
C ALA A 24 -40.44 8.59 -13.31
N ARG A 25 -41.73 8.24 -13.23
CA ARG A 25 -42.78 8.71 -14.14
C ARG A 25 -44.13 8.85 -13.45
N CYS A 26 -45.01 9.67 -14.02
CA CYS A 26 -46.41 9.73 -13.58
C CYS A 26 -47.21 8.63 -14.27
N VAL A 27 -47.92 7.79 -13.51
CA VAL A 27 -48.81 6.76 -14.02
C VAL A 27 -50.18 6.98 -13.36
N GLN A 28 -51.19 7.37 -14.15
CA GLN A 28 -52.56 7.60 -13.68
C GLN A 28 -52.65 8.59 -12.49
N GLY A 29 -51.84 9.66 -12.54
CA GLY A 29 -51.81 10.69 -11.50
C GLY A 29 -50.97 10.35 -10.26
N ALA A 30 -50.32 9.18 -10.21
CA ALA A 30 -49.39 8.79 -9.14
C ALA A 30 -47.94 8.81 -9.64
N PHE A 31 -47.02 9.32 -8.82
CA PHE A 31 -45.59 9.27 -9.09
C PHE A 31 -45.04 7.88 -8.75
N VAL A 32 -44.50 7.19 -9.74
CA VAL A 32 -43.91 5.85 -9.60
C VAL A 32 -42.44 5.91 -10.00
N ASP A 33 -41.57 5.46 -9.11
CA ASP A 33 -40.14 5.25 -9.36
C ASP A 33 -39.85 3.75 -9.39
N ASP A 34 -39.26 3.28 -10.48
CA ASP A 34 -38.92 1.87 -10.66
C ASP A 34 -37.49 1.53 -10.19
N CYS A 35 -36.73 2.50 -9.69
CA CYS A 35 -35.37 2.26 -9.24
C CYS A 35 -35.34 1.23 -8.11
N ARG A 36 -34.59 0.16 -8.32
CA ARG A 36 -34.30 -0.87 -7.32
C ARG A 36 -32.79 -0.94 -7.13
N PRO A 37 -32.27 -0.78 -5.90
CA PRO A 37 -30.87 -0.99 -5.62
C PRO A 37 -30.41 -2.39 -6.04
N GLY A 38 -29.12 -2.52 -6.35
CA GLY A 38 -28.47 -3.82 -6.53
C GLY A 38 -28.60 -4.68 -5.27
N ALA A 39 -28.44 -6.00 -5.46
CA ALA A 39 -28.28 -6.89 -4.31
C ALA A 39 -26.87 -6.67 -3.72
N PRO A 40 -26.74 -6.49 -2.40
CA PRO A 40 -25.45 -6.31 -1.75
C PRO A 40 -24.65 -7.61 -1.76
N ALA A 41 -23.31 -7.48 -1.73
CA ALA A 41 -22.44 -8.58 -1.36
C ALA A 41 -22.68 -9.01 0.09
N ALA A 42 -22.11 -10.14 0.48
CA ALA A 42 -22.24 -10.61 1.87
C ALA A 42 -21.32 -9.85 2.85
N ARG A 43 -20.22 -9.28 2.32
CA ARG A 43 -19.14 -8.57 3.02
C ARG A 43 -18.36 -7.71 2.04
N ASP A 44 -17.84 -6.58 2.51
CA ASP A 44 -16.87 -5.75 1.80
C ASP A 44 -15.41 -6.09 2.19
N ALA A 45 -14.95 -7.26 1.73
CA ALA A 45 -13.67 -7.84 2.17
C ALA A 45 -12.48 -7.45 1.28
N THR A 46 -12.72 -6.67 0.23
CA THR A 46 -11.68 -6.09 -0.61
C THR A 46 -11.19 -4.78 -0.01
N CYS A 47 -10.09 -4.24 -0.53
CA CYS A 47 -9.60 -2.92 -0.14
C CYS A 47 -9.39 -2.12 -1.42
N ASP A 48 -10.50 -1.86 -2.11
CA ASP A 48 -10.53 -1.28 -3.46
C ASP A 48 -11.28 0.05 -3.54
N GLY A 49 -11.81 0.54 -2.41
CA GLY A 49 -12.54 1.79 -2.31
C GLY A 49 -14.01 1.69 -2.71
N VAL A 50 -14.54 0.48 -2.87
CA VAL A 50 -15.93 0.23 -3.26
C VAL A 50 -16.70 -0.43 -2.12
N ASP A 51 -17.76 0.22 -1.67
CA ASP A 51 -18.76 -0.33 -0.75
C ASP A 51 -19.54 -1.47 -1.43
N ASP A 52 -19.05 -2.70 -1.29
CA ASP A 52 -19.57 -3.91 -1.96
C ASP A 52 -20.83 -4.49 -1.31
N ASP A 53 -20.98 -4.34 0.01
CA ASP A 53 -22.14 -4.80 0.77
C ASP A 53 -23.20 -3.70 1.01
N CYS A 54 -22.91 -2.49 0.56
CA CYS A 54 -23.82 -1.37 0.41
C CYS A 54 -24.37 -0.85 1.75
N ASP A 55 -23.58 -0.98 2.82
CA ASP A 55 -23.93 -0.52 4.17
C ASP A 55 -23.58 0.98 4.41
N GLY A 56 -22.83 1.59 3.49
CA GLY A 56 -22.39 2.98 3.52
C GLY A 56 -21.00 3.21 4.11
N GLN A 57 -20.32 2.15 4.55
CA GLN A 57 -18.90 2.11 4.85
C GLN A 57 -18.14 1.52 3.65
N VAL A 58 -16.82 1.67 3.65
CA VAL A 58 -15.98 1.28 2.52
C VAL A 58 -14.85 0.43 3.07
N ASP A 59 -14.76 -0.80 2.56
CA ASP A 59 -13.75 -1.81 2.84
C ASP A 59 -13.60 -2.13 4.35
N GLU A 60 -14.69 -2.06 5.11
CA GLU A 60 -14.71 -2.25 6.57
C GLU A 60 -14.48 -3.71 7.01
N ASP A 61 -14.69 -4.67 6.11
CA ASP A 61 -14.47 -6.10 6.34
C ASP A 61 -13.10 -6.59 5.82
N ALA A 62 -12.28 -5.68 5.30
CA ALA A 62 -10.94 -5.96 4.79
C ALA A 62 -9.97 -6.36 5.92
N ALA A 63 -9.56 -7.63 5.94
CA ALA A 63 -8.63 -8.13 6.94
C ALA A 63 -7.21 -7.54 6.76
N PRO A 64 -6.50 -7.19 7.85
CA PRO A 64 -5.10 -6.81 7.79
C PRO A 64 -4.23 -7.92 7.17
N GLN A 65 -3.18 -7.53 6.46
CA GLN A 65 -2.29 -8.47 5.78
C GLN A 65 -0.85 -8.31 6.32
N PRO A 66 -0.11 -9.42 6.53
CA PRO A 66 1.28 -9.34 6.97
C PRO A 66 2.15 -8.75 5.86
N ILE A 67 3.11 -7.93 6.26
CA ILE A 67 4.15 -7.38 5.37
C ILE A 67 5.52 -7.51 6.03
N THR A 68 6.57 -7.30 5.25
CA THR A 68 7.95 -7.23 5.73
C THR A 68 8.60 -5.96 5.19
N CYS A 69 9.39 -5.29 6.01
CA CYS A 69 10.16 -4.10 5.62
C CYS A 69 11.60 -4.20 6.14
N GLY A 70 12.46 -3.32 5.66
CA GLY A 70 13.90 -3.34 5.96
C GLY A 70 14.68 -4.26 5.03
N VAL A 71 16.00 -4.07 5.05
CA VAL A 71 16.98 -4.82 4.26
C VAL A 71 17.93 -5.53 5.24
N GLY A 72 18.66 -6.55 4.75
CA GLY A 72 19.63 -7.27 5.58
C GLY A 72 19.10 -7.73 6.92
N LEU A 73 19.89 -7.46 7.97
CA LEU A 73 19.54 -7.72 9.36
C LEU A 73 18.47 -6.78 9.92
N CYS A 74 18.22 -5.65 9.25
CA CYS A 74 17.15 -4.72 9.63
C CYS A 74 15.75 -5.20 9.27
N ARG A 75 15.61 -6.36 8.62
CA ARG A 75 14.30 -6.92 8.28
C ARG A 75 13.40 -7.06 9.52
N ALA A 76 12.19 -6.53 9.38
CA ALA A 76 11.15 -6.54 10.38
C ALA A 76 9.82 -7.02 9.77
N ALA A 77 9.01 -7.68 10.61
CA ALA A 77 7.63 -7.98 10.29
C ALA A 77 6.74 -6.78 10.65
N GLY A 78 5.73 -6.53 9.83
CA GLY A 78 4.69 -5.56 10.07
C GLY A 78 3.37 -6.03 9.50
N GLU A 79 2.41 -5.11 9.44
CA GLU A 79 1.09 -5.35 8.87
C GLU A 79 0.67 -4.18 7.99
N ARG A 80 -0.19 -4.43 7.01
CA ARG A 80 -0.95 -3.39 6.33
C ARG A 80 -2.43 -3.53 6.66
N ALA A 81 -3.09 -2.42 6.93
CA ALA A 81 -4.51 -2.35 7.23
C ALA A 81 -5.22 -1.57 6.13
N CYS A 82 -6.45 -1.95 5.78
CA CYS A 82 -7.26 -1.12 4.90
C CYS A 82 -7.79 0.07 5.70
N VAL A 83 -7.59 1.29 5.18
CA VAL A 83 -8.09 2.52 5.78
C VAL A 83 -8.70 3.35 4.68
N ALA A 84 -10.03 3.50 4.68
CA ALA A 84 -10.78 4.25 3.69
C ALA A 84 -10.45 3.83 2.24
N GLY A 85 -10.41 2.52 1.98
CA GLY A 85 -10.13 1.93 0.67
C GLY A 85 -8.73 2.03 0.14
N ALA A 86 -7.75 2.26 1.03
CA ALA A 86 -6.34 2.16 0.70
C ALA A 86 -5.59 1.33 1.73
N TRP A 87 -4.63 0.52 1.26
CA TRP A 87 -3.69 -0.16 2.14
C TRP A 87 -2.75 0.84 2.78
N LEU A 88 -2.75 0.87 4.12
CA LEU A 88 -1.80 1.59 4.93
C LEU A 88 -0.81 0.61 5.56
N ASP A 89 0.44 0.66 5.10
CA ASP A 89 1.52 -0.16 5.63
C ASP A 89 2.00 0.39 6.99
N ARG A 90 2.08 -0.49 7.97
CA ARG A 90 2.64 -0.25 9.30
C ARG A 90 3.75 -1.24 9.56
N CYS A 91 4.95 -0.84 9.14
CA CYS A 91 6.17 -1.60 9.39
C CYS A 91 7.31 -0.61 9.66
N ALA A 92 8.12 -0.92 10.68
CA ALA A 92 9.33 -0.17 11.01
C ALA A 92 10.50 -1.15 10.90
N PRO A 93 11.48 -0.91 10.01
CA PRO A 93 12.73 -1.67 9.99
C PRO A 93 13.41 -1.62 11.36
N ARG A 94 14.19 -2.65 11.69
CA ARG A 94 15.07 -2.58 12.86
C ARG A 94 16.16 -1.54 12.59
N ALA A 95 16.74 -1.01 13.67
CA ALA A 95 17.92 -0.18 13.54
C ALA A 95 19.12 -1.02 13.06
N PRO A 96 20.03 -0.43 12.28
CA PRO A 96 21.31 -1.04 11.96
C PRO A 96 22.06 -1.50 13.22
N LEU A 97 22.83 -2.57 13.07
CA LEU A 97 23.67 -3.13 14.13
C LEU A 97 25.11 -2.60 14.07
N GLY A 98 25.57 -2.12 12.90
CA GLY A 98 26.94 -1.70 12.66
C GLY A 98 27.14 -1.03 11.29
N ASP A 99 28.40 -0.90 10.88
CA ASP A 99 28.89 -0.34 9.60
C ASP A 99 29.57 -1.43 8.75
N ASP A 100 29.11 -2.68 8.83
CA ASP A 100 29.65 -3.84 8.11
C ASP A 100 31.14 -4.19 8.36
N GLY A 101 31.76 -3.57 9.36
CA GLY A 101 33.18 -3.80 9.70
C GLY A 101 33.50 -5.14 10.36
N THR A 102 32.56 -6.09 10.41
CA THR A 102 32.81 -7.43 10.97
C THR A 102 33.16 -8.48 9.92
N CYS A 103 32.98 -8.17 8.63
CA CYS A 103 33.23 -9.05 7.50
C CYS A 103 32.64 -10.46 7.69
N ASP A 104 31.41 -10.54 8.21
CA ASP A 104 30.75 -11.79 8.60
C ASP A 104 29.73 -12.30 7.56
N GLY A 105 29.67 -11.64 6.40
CA GLY A 105 28.75 -11.92 5.31
C GLY A 105 27.35 -11.37 5.56
N ARG A 106 27.20 -10.41 6.47
CA ARG A 106 25.91 -9.80 6.82
C ARG A 106 25.92 -8.30 6.62
N ASP A 107 24.78 -7.84 6.13
CA ASP A 107 24.37 -6.45 6.00
C ASP A 107 23.88 -5.94 7.38
N ASP A 108 24.85 -5.50 8.20
CA ASP A 108 24.69 -4.91 9.53
C ASP A 108 24.23 -3.44 9.45
N ASP A 109 24.60 -2.73 8.38
CA ASP A 109 24.28 -1.32 8.15
C ASP A 109 22.92 -1.09 7.43
N CYS A 110 22.40 -2.15 6.81
CA CYS A 110 21.09 -2.29 6.19
C CYS A 110 20.90 -1.50 4.88
N ASP A 111 21.97 -1.35 4.11
CA ASP A 111 21.96 -0.67 2.82
C ASP A 111 21.66 -1.60 1.63
N GLY A 112 21.76 -2.92 1.83
CA GLY A 112 21.47 -3.96 0.85
C GLY A 112 22.68 -4.65 0.22
N VAL A 113 23.89 -4.28 0.61
CA VAL A 113 25.12 -5.02 0.36
C VAL A 113 25.62 -5.54 1.71
N ALA A 114 26.45 -6.58 1.69
CA ALA A 114 27.04 -7.12 2.91
C ALA A 114 28.55 -6.95 2.82
N ASP A 115 29.18 -6.61 3.93
CA ASP A 115 30.62 -6.44 4.09
C ASP A 115 31.20 -5.36 3.13
N ASP A 116 30.47 -4.27 2.88
CA ASP A 116 30.82 -3.24 1.87
C ASP A 116 31.30 -1.91 2.47
N ARG A 117 31.86 -1.98 3.68
CA ARG A 117 32.42 -0.83 4.37
C ARG A 117 33.52 -0.12 3.55
N ASP A 118 33.29 1.17 3.28
CA ASP A 118 34.23 2.12 2.67
C ASP A 118 34.34 3.37 3.57
N LEU A 119 35.49 3.52 4.23
CA LEU A 119 35.69 4.53 5.28
C LEU A 119 36.05 5.93 4.75
N ASP A 120 36.65 6.02 3.56
CA ASP A 120 37.08 7.29 2.97
C ASP A 120 36.30 7.70 1.71
N GLY A 121 35.47 6.80 1.18
CA GLY A 121 34.50 7.06 0.13
C GLY A 121 35.06 6.99 -1.29
N ASP A 122 36.18 6.31 -1.53
CA ASP A 122 36.76 6.18 -2.87
C ASP A 122 36.32 4.93 -3.65
N GLY A 123 35.50 4.09 -3.01
CA GLY A 123 34.91 2.90 -3.59
C GLY A 123 35.81 1.66 -3.51
N ALA A 124 36.95 1.71 -2.83
CA ALA A 124 37.66 0.52 -2.39
C ALA A 124 37.12 0.03 -1.04
N LEU A 125 37.07 -1.29 -0.89
CA LEU A 125 36.54 -1.94 0.32
C LEU A 125 37.67 -2.34 1.25
N GLU A 126 37.38 -2.37 2.55
CA GLU A 126 38.33 -2.79 3.58
C GLU A 126 38.99 -4.15 3.22
N PRO A 127 40.32 -4.32 3.38
CA PRO A 127 41.04 -5.51 2.93
C PRO A 127 40.59 -6.78 3.65
N ASP A 128 40.15 -6.64 4.90
CA ASP A 128 39.67 -7.75 5.72
C ASP A 128 38.35 -8.33 5.19
N CYS A 129 37.56 -7.53 4.44
CA CYS A 129 36.35 -7.94 3.75
C CYS A 129 36.62 -8.36 2.29
N GLY A 130 37.89 -8.49 1.90
CA GLY A 130 38.30 -8.94 0.56
C GLY A 130 38.39 -7.82 -0.49
N GLY A 131 38.40 -6.57 -0.07
CA GLY A 131 38.75 -5.44 -0.93
C GLY A 131 40.25 -5.18 -1.02
N ASP A 132 40.61 -4.06 -1.64
CA ASP A 132 41.99 -3.67 -1.95
C ASP A 132 42.42 -2.38 -1.18
N ASP A 133 41.61 -1.94 -0.20
CA ASP A 133 41.73 -0.66 0.52
C ASP A 133 42.83 -0.64 1.60
N CYS A 134 44.10 -0.43 1.25
CA CYS A 134 45.19 -0.39 2.23
C CYS A 134 45.32 0.90 3.08
N ASP A 135 44.54 1.97 2.85
CA ASP A 135 44.59 3.26 3.58
C ASP A 135 43.21 3.94 3.70
N ASP A 136 42.45 3.54 4.73
CA ASP A 136 41.10 4.04 5.06
C ASP A 136 40.97 5.55 5.43
N GLN A 137 42.02 6.34 5.23
CA GLN A 137 42.05 7.78 5.52
C GLN A 137 42.26 8.64 4.29
N SER A 138 42.41 8.03 3.10
CA SER A 138 42.87 8.72 1.91
C SER A 138 42.21 8.16 0.65
N ALA A 139 41.13 8.83 0.25
CA ALA A 139 40.31 8.55 -0.93
C ALA A 139 41.02 8.66 -2.31
N VAL A 140 42.35 8.69 -2.33
CA VAL A 140 43.20 8.77 -3.52
C VAL A 140 44.23 7.64 -3.56
N ALA A 141 44.13 6.64 -2.69
CA ALA A 141 45.22 5.71 -2.39
C ALA A 141 45.01 4.26 -2.88
N TYR A 142 44.57 3.96 -4.13
CA TYR A 142 44.51 2.54 -4.63
C TYR A 142 45.09 2.19 -6.00
N PRO A 143 45.70 0.98 -6.20
CA PRO A 143 46.17 -0.01 -5.20
C PRO A 143 47.70 -0.02 -5.12
N GLY A 144 48.25 0.46 -4.00
CA GLY A 144 49.69 0.66 -3.85
C GLY A 144 50.17 1.96 -4.47
N SER A 145 51.00 2.67 -3.72
CA SER A 145 51.72 3.89 -4.10
C SER A 145 52.21 3.93 -5.55
#